data_AF-A0A2T0VQP6-F1
#
_entry.id   AF-A0A2T0VQP6-F1
#
_cell.length_a   1.000
_cell.length_b   1.000
_cell.length_c   1.000
_cell.angle_alpha   90.00
_cell.angle_beta   90.00
_cell.angle_gamma   90.00
#
_symmetry.space_group_name_H-M   'P 1'
#
loop_
_entity.id
_entity.type
_entity.pdbx_description
1 polymer ?
#
loop_
_entity_poly.entity_id
_entity_poly.type
_entity_poly.pdbx_seq_one_letter_code
_entity_poly.pdbx_strand_id
1 'polypeptide(L)'
;MSDHHSDMNGIERNEPTLGPGAPRGAGPAGSPSGRHEAPGERIHHERRDERRFIRVSPPFRVRFEDGQELPGADVSVGGFAVRTSRPLRQGERLSASLLLTVGATELIVPVRAECRHATAEADGRHHVNGFEITDIDPPHRELLRQVVRSCLTGRQASIESLMEGEDPQTPRKRKAAQSTPLPPSRPPKPKGRYVLLFSAIAILALAAAATAYRNFMLIEPSFAAVTAPRIDIRAPGPGILEAHDLQAGDRVERDQELTSITNSDLESELILSRASLSYNEQLITNLKEHLASAGGGQVSIASSARPESGDAMNFETVSPEIAQARIDQFETARDLESSRITALEARQASNDIYSPCDCLVAWALSSADGTYINESERIMTLIRTGENDVMVEALVHMDDIDRIEPNQTAYVSLPNASTPIRARVRNVALDIERQPRAGFPSWVRQQQNVASVLLVPEKSLPAESVGKPADVRFTEAPLLGATAEWIWQGMRAVGQFGERVYRAVTQEDEQREAG
;
A
#
# COMPACT_ATOMS: atom_id res chain seq x y z
N MET A 1 1.94 36.65 -22.24
CA MET A 1 2.72 37.80 -21.73
C MET A 1 3.87 37.20 -20.94
N SER A 2 5.12 37.40 -21.39
CA SER A 2 6.36 36.92 -20.77
C SER A 2 6.30 35.41 -20.44
N ASP A 3 6.51 34.48 -21.37
CA ASP A 3 7.53 34.41 -22.44
C ASP A 3 8.96 34.43 -21.89
N HIS A 4 9.67 33.30 -21.99
CA HIS A 4 11.06 33.22 -22.51
C HIS A 4 11.43 31.76 -22.88
N HIS A 5 11.50 31.49 -24.18
CA HIS A 5 12.16 30.33 -24.78
C HIS A 5 13.46 30.79 -25.45
N SER A 6 14.52 29.97 -25.38
CA SER A 6 15.63 29.79 -26.34
C SER A 6 16.52 28.67 -25.76
N ASP A 7 16.65 27.49 -26.37
CA ASP A 7 17.42 27.18 -27.60
C ASP A 7 18.90 27.59 -27.54
N MET A 8 19.88 26.87 -28.10
CA MET A 8 20.14 25.48 -28.54
C MET A 8 21.37 25.57 -29.47
N ASN A 9 22.24 24.56 -29.48
CA ASN A 9 23.19 24.22 -30.57
C ASN A 9 24.25 25.26 -31.03
N GLY A 10 25.37 25.27 -30.29
CA GLY A 10 26.75 24.92 -30.71
C GLY A 10 27.31 25.12 -32.14
N ILE A 11 28.65 25.23 -32.22
CA ILE A 11 29.56 24.56 -33.20
C ILE A 11 31.03 24.75 -32.77
N GLU A 12 31.94 23.97 -33.35
CA GLU A 12 33.29 23.61 -32.86
C GLU A 12 34.46 24.61 -33.09
N ARG A 13 35.53 24.39 -32.29
CA ARG A 13 36.96 24.18 -32.69
C ARG A 13 38.05 25.29 -32.64
N ASN A 14 39.25 24.80 -32.27
CA ASN A 14 40.64 25.19 -32.61
C ASN A 14 41.42 26.25 -31.79
N GLU A 15 42.49 25.77 -31.14
CA GLU A 15 43.78 26.45 -30.81
C GLU A 15 44.64 26.65 -32.11
N PRO A 16 45.88 27.24 -32.15
CA PRO A 16 46.84 27.68 -31.09
C PRO A 16 47.36 29.16 -31.32
N THR A 17 48.60 29.69 -31.13
CA THR A 17 50.00 29.18 -30.98
C THR A 17 51.03 30.21 -30.43
N LEU A 18 52.02 29.72 -29.63
CA LEU A 18 53.45 30.13 -29.46
C LEU A 18 53.97 31.61 -29.59
N GLY A 19 54.27 32.26 -28.45
CA GLY A 19 55.48 33.09 -28.13
C GLY A 19 55.89 34.31 -29.00
N PRO A 20 57.11 34.90 -28.84
CA PRO A 20 58.03 34.97 -27.67
C PRO A 20 58.67 36.39 -27.42
N GLY A 21 59.50 36.58 -26.35
CA GLY A 21 60.75 37.39 -26.46
C GLY A 21 61.08 38.63 -25.56
N ALA A 22 61.97 38.43 -24.57
CA ALA A 22 63.24 39.18 -24.37
C ALA A 22 63.24 40.64 -23.75
N PRO A 23 64.40 41.36 -23.52
CA PRO A 23 64.77 41.85 -22.16
C PRO A 23 65.49 43.24 -22.02
N ARG A 24 66.15 43.51 -20.86
CA ARG A 24 67.03 44.65 -20.43
C ARG A 24 66.31 45.85 -19.75
N GLY A 25 66.94 46.66 -18.86
CA GLY A 25 68.25 46.56 -18.17
C GLY A 25 68.79 47.90 -17.59
N ALA A 26 69.82 47.86 -16.71
CA ALA A 26 70.58 49.01 -16.10
C ALA A 26 69.80 49.95 -15.14
N GLY A 27 70.41 50.73 -14.22
CA GLY A 27 71.82 51.17 -14.03
C GLY A 27 72.21 51.54 -12.56
N PRO A 28 73.33 52.28 -12.31
CA PRO A 28 74.17 52.02 -11.11
C PRO A 28 74.73 53.24 -10.29
N ALA A 29 75.53 52.90 -9.25
CA ALA A 29 76.80 53.55 -8.79
C ALA A 29 76.87 54.14 -7.35
N GLY A 30 78.00 53.84 -6.67
CA GLY A 30 78.38 54.37 -5.34
C GLY A 30 79.42 53.48 -4.63
N SER A 31 80.59 54.01 -4.23
CA SER A 31 81.75 53.27 -3.65
C SER A 31 82.59 54.23 -2.76
N PRO A 32 83.73 53.86 -2.10
CA PRO A 32 84.44 52.57 -2.04
C PRO A 32 85.02 52.15 -0.65
N SER A 33 85.80 51.05 -0.66
CA SER A 33 86.88 50.62 0.27
C SER A 33 86.54 49.71 1.47
N GLY A 34 87.33 48.66 1.77
CA GLY A 34 88.46 48.11 0.99
C GLY A 34 89.16 46.87 1.60
N ARG A 35 90.03 46.25 0.80
CA ARG A 35 90.89 45.05 1.01
C ARG A 35 90.24 43.64 0.96
N HIS A 36 91.01 42.76 0.32
CA HIS A 36 90.83 41.36 -0.09
C HIS A 36 90.52 40.38 1.07
N GLU A 37 90.05 39.14 0.86
CA GLU A 37 90.11 38.24 -0.32
C GLU A 37 88.78 37.54 -0.66
N ALA A 38 88.68 37.00 -1.88
CA ALA A 38 87.61 36.11 -2.36
C ALA A 38 88.04 35.35 -3.63
N PRO A 39 87.35 34.28 -4.08
CA PRO A 39 86.24 33.56 -3.43
C PRO A 39 86.56 32.05 -3.21
N GLY A 40 86.11 31.52 -2.06
CA GLY A 40 85.91 30.08 -1.89
C GLY A 40 84.44 29.83 -1.56
N GLU A 41 83.70 29.23 -2.49
CA GLU A 41 82.26 28.98 -2.37
C GLU A 41 81.98 27.91 -1.29
N ARG A 42 82.02 28.33 -0.02
CA ARG A 42 81.65 27.49 1.11
C ARG A 42 80.14 27.37 1.19
N ILE A 43 79.60 26.54 0.32
CA ILE A 43 78.35 25.81 0.56
C ILE A 43 78.44 25.28 2.00
N HIS A 44 77.64 25.84 2.91
CA HIS A 44 77.55 25.36 4.27
C HIS A 44 76.80 24.03 4.26
N HIS A 45 77.53 22.96 3.94
CA HIS A 45 77.05 21.60 4.07
C HIS A 45 76.61 21.39 5.52
N GLU A 46 75.29 21.27 5.71
CA GLU A 46 74.70 20.80 6.96
C GLU A 46 75.39 19.50 7.36
N ARG A 47 75.96 19.44 8.58
CA ARG A 47 76.66 18.25 9.05
C ARG A 47 75.70 17.06 8.99
N ARG A 48 76.06 16.06 8.20
CA ARG A 48 75.20 14.93 7.85
C ARG A 48 75.18 13.84 8.94
N ASP A 49 74.99 14.27 10.18
CA ASP A 49 74.91 13.41 11.37
C ASP A 49 73.46 13.26 11.84
N GLU A 50 72.97 12.02 11.74
CA GLU A 50 71.95 11.38 12.59
C GLU A 50 70.65 12.11 12.98
N ARG A 51 70.08 12.96 12.11
CA ARG A 51 68.64 13.29 12.22
C ARG A 51 67.76 12.07 11.91
N ARG A 52 67.46 11.27 12.94
CA ARG A 52 66.61 10.06 12.87
C ARG A 52 65.21 10.29 12.30
N PHE A 53 64.67 11.50 12.46
CA PHE A 53 63.36 11.90 11.94
C PHE A 53 63.46 13.31 11.34
N ILE A 54 62.68 13.55 10.28
CA ILE A 54 62.53 14.87 9.67
C ILE A 54 61.57 15.70 10.54
N ARG A 55 61.94 16.94 10.85
CA ARG A 55 61.09 17.93 11.54
C ARG A 55 60.41 18.84 10.52
N VAL A 56 59.16 19.20 10.79
CA VAL A 56 58.34 20.16 10.04
C VAL A 56 57.64 21.12 11.00
N SER A 57 57.26 22.30 10.52
CA SER A 57 56.58 23.33 11.33
C SER A 57 55.17 23.63 10.80
N PRO A 58 54.20 22.70 10.91
CA PRO A 58 52.80 23.00 10.69
C PRO A 58 52.27 23.92 11.81
N PRO A 59 51.12 24.60 11.62
CA PRO A 59 50.39 25.19 12.73
C PRO A 59 49.83 24.06 13.61
N PHE A 60 50.30 23.97 14.86
CA PHE A 60 49.77 23.01 15.83
C PHE A 60 49.81 23.58 17.26
N ARG A 61 48.99 23.02 18.14
CA ARG A 61 49.04 23.28 19.59
C ARG A 61 49.37 22.01 20.35
N VAL A 62 49.86 22.17 21.58
CA VAL A 62 50.04 21.08 22.53
C VAL A 62 49.20 21.39 23.76
N ARG A 63 48.27 20.49 24.08
CA ARG A 63 47.50 20.52 25.33
C ARG A 63 48.17 19.57 26.33
N PHE A 64 48.67 20.10 27.43
CA PHE A 64 49.28 19.32 28.51
C PHE A 64 48.22 18.77 29.48
N GLU A 65 48.60 17.80 30.31
CA GLU A 65 47.70 17.18 31.31
C GLU A 65 47.13 18.21 32.30
N ASP A 66 47.89 19.27 32.63
CA ASP A 66 47.46 20.44 33.42
C ASP A 66 46.42 21.35 32.72
N GLY A 67 45.90 20.95 31.56
CA GLY A 67 44.93 21.70 30.76
C GLY A 67 45.51 22.89 29.98
N GLN A 68 46.80 23.23 30.15
CA GLN A 68 47.43 24.33 29.44
C GLN A 68 47.62 24.01 27.95
N GLU A 69 47.12 24.89 27.07
CA GLU A 69 47.45 24.90 25.64
C GLU A 69 48.62 25.84 25.33
N LEU A 70 49.59 25.36 24.55
CA LEU A 70 50.76 26.12 24.12
C LEU A 70 51.02 25.92 22.61
N PRO A 71 51.55 26.94 21.90
CA PRO A 71 51.82 26.85 20.48
C PRO A 71 53.06 26.01 20.18
N GLY A 72 52.92 25.11 19.20
CA GLY A 72 54.01 24.32 18.65
C GLY A 72 55.03 25.16 17.86
N ALA A 73 56.25 24.65 17.74
CA ALA A 73 57.34 25.24 16.95
C ALA A 73 57.78 24.31 15.81
N ASP A 74 58.02 23.03 16.12
CA ASP A 74 58.26 21.98 15.14
C ASP A 74 57.73 20.62 15.65
N VAL A 75 57.48 19.68 14.74
CA VAL A 75 57.02 18.32 15.03
C VAL A 75 57.70 17.30 14.11
N SER A 76 57.92 16.10 14.64
CA SER A 76 58.44 14.93 13.95
C SER A 76 57.89 13.65 14.57
N VAL A 77 58.06 12.52 13.89
CA VAL A 77 57.55 11.20 14.34
C VAL A 77 58.14 10.72 15.68
N GLY A 78 59.24 11.32 16.15
CA GLY A 78 59.88 10.98 17.43
C GLY A 78 59.98 12.14 18.44
N GLY A 79 59.38 13.29 18.17
CA GLY A 79 59.54 14.45 19.05
C GLY A 79 58.95 15.74 18.50
N PHE A 80 58.63 16.67 19.40
CA PHE A 80 58.03 17.97 19.09
C PHE A 80 58.66 19.08 19.92
N ALA A 81 58.52 20.32 19.48
CA ALA A 81 59.01 21.51 20.17
C ALA A 81 57.87 22.49 20.46
N VAL A 82 57.90 23.12 21.64
CA VAL A 82 56.84 24.04 22.13
C VAL A 82 57.45 25.36 22.60
N ARG A 83 56.83 26.49 22.22
CA ARG A 83 57.20 27.82 22.73
C ARG A 83 56.52 28.09 24.06
N THR A 84 57.30 28.48 25.07
CA THR A 84 56.83 28.89 26.40
C THR A 84 57.49 30.20 26.84
N SER A 85 57.01 30.79 27.93
CA SER A 85 57.63 31.94 28.62
C SER A 85 58.56 31.54 29.77
N ARG A 86 58.76 30.24 30.02
CA ARG A 86 59.60 29.68 31.10
C ARG A 86 60.24 28.36 30.65
N PRO A 87 61.52 28.10 30.94
CA PRO A 87 62.16 26.82 30.60
C PRO A 87 61.56 25.69 31.44
N LEU A 88 61.25 24.56 30.80
CA LEU A 88 60.78 23.33 31.46
C LEU A 88 61.98 22.44 31.86
N ARG A 89 61.81 21.55 32.84
CA ARG A 89 62.93 20.80 33.42
C ARG A 89 63.38 19.68 32.48
N GLN A 90 64.68 19.56 32.27
CA GLN A 90 65.24 18.47 31.48
C GLN A 90 65.03 17.13 32.20
N GLY A 91 64.59 16.10 31.47
CA GLY A 91 64.22 14.78 32.01
C GLY A 91 62.79 14.69 32.56
N GLU A 92 62.04 15.78 32.58
CA GLU A 92 60.63 15.81 33.00
C GLU A 92 59.76 15.04 31.99
N ARG A 93 58.96 14.09 32.47
CA ARG A 93 58.03 13.28 31.66
C ARG A 93 56.61 13.76 31.85
N LEU A 94 55.89 13.92 30.74
CA LEU A 94 54.52 14.42 30.73
C LEU A 94 53.65 13.71 29.70
N SER A 95 52.34 13.68 29.96
CA SER A 95 51.32 13.35 28.98
C SER A 95 50.90 14.63 28.26
N ALA A 96 50.73 14.56 26.94
CA ALA A 96 50.25 15.67 26.14
C ALA A 96 49.41 15.19 24.95
N SER A 97 48.54 16.05 24.44
CA SER A 97 47.83 15.84 23.18
C SER A 97 48.27 16.89 22.17
N LEU A 98 48.81 16.43 21.04
CA LEU A 98 49.13 17.27 19.89
C LEU A 98 47.83 17.54 19.12
N LEU A 99 47.49 18.82 18.96
CA LEU A 99 46.32 19.29 18.23
C LEU A 99 46.79 19.80 16.86
N LEU A 100 46.67 18.94 15.85
CA LEU A 100 47.16 19.15 14.49
C LEU A 100 45.99 19.54 13.58
N THR A 101 46.01 20.73 12.98
CA THR A 101 44.97 21.15 12.03
C THR A 101 45.35 20.76 10.61
N VAL A 102 44.49 19.97 9.95
CA VAL A 102 44.70 19.47 8.59
C VAL A 102 43.47 19.78 7.75
N GLY A 103 43.59 20.79 6.87
CA GLY A 103 42.45 21.31 6.12
C GLY A 103 41.39 21.89 7.06
N ALA A 104 40.22 21.25 7.12
CA ALA A 104 39.11 21.61 7.99
C ALA A 104 38.96 20.69 9.23
N THR A 105 39.88 19.75 9.45
CA THR A 105 39.80 18.74 10.52
C THR A 105 40.88 18.96 11.57
N GLU A 106 40.50 18.88 12.85
CA GLU A 106 41.44 18.83 13.98
C GLU A 106 41.74 17.36 14.32
N LEU A 107 43.02 16.99 14.28
CA LEU A 107 43.51 15.66 14.65
C LEU A 107 44.16 15.74 16.04
N ILE A 108 43.71 14.88 16.94
CA ILE A 108 44.22 14.80 18.32
C ILE A 108 45.13 13.57 18.43
N VAL A 109 46.42 13.80 18.69
CA VAL A 109 47.43 12.73 18.83
C VAL A 109 47.94 12.73 20.28
N PRO A 110 47.46 11.81 21.15
CA PRO A 110 47.95 11.66 22.51
C PRO A 110 49.35 11.02 22.49
N VAL A 111 50.26 11.58 23.30
CA VAL A 111 51.66 11.15 23.43
C VAL A 111 52.12 11.25 24.88
N ARG A 112 53.09 10.40 25.27
CA ARG A 112 53.95 10.66 26.42
C ARG A 112 55.32 11.08 25.92
N ALA A 113 55.90 12.10 26.54
CA ALA A 113 57.16 12.66 26.09
C ALA A 113 58.06 13.11 27.24
N GLU A 114 59.37 13.13 27.00
CA GLU A 114 60.40 13.53 27.96
C GLU A 114 61.11 14.80 27.46
N CYS A 115 61.22 15.81 28.31
CA CYS A 115 61.87 17.08 27.98
C CYS A 115 63.39 16.87 27.78
N ARG A 116 63.89 17.08 26.57
CA ARG A 116 65.30 16.85 26.21
C ARG A 116 66.16 18.11 26.26
N HIS A 117 65.62 19.28 25.97
CA HIS A 117 66.32 20.56 26.09
C HIS A 117 65.35 21.74 26.20
N ALA A 118 65.77 22.81 26.88
CA ALA A 118 65.11 24.11 26.85
C ALA A 118 66.10 25.14 26.30
N THR A 119 65.77 25.77 25.18
CA THR A 119 66.65 26.71 24.46
C THR A 119 66.00 28.08 24.44
N ALA A 120 66.72 29.14 24.81
CA ALA A 120 66.20 30.50 24.68
C ALA A 120 66.12 30.92 23.20
N GLU A 121 65.00 31.49 22.81
CA GLU A 121 64.81 32.09 21.48
C GLU A 121 65.48 33.48 21.44
N ALA A 122 65.85 33.98 20.25
CA ALA A 122 66.77 35.13 20.13
C ALA A 122 66.26 36.47 20.72
N ASP A 123 64.95 36.59 20.96
CA ASP A 123 64.30 37.72 21.64
C ASP A 123 64.43 37.66 23.19
N GLY A 124 64.98 36.57 23.75
CA GLY A 124 65.23 36.39 25.19
C GLY A 124 63.98 36.23 26.08
N ARG A 125 62.78 36.47 25.54
CA ARG A 125 61.48 36.39 26.25
C ARG A 125 60.78 35.05 26.14
N HIS A 126 61.22 34.20 25.20
CA HIS A 126 60.61 32.91 24.90
C HIS A 126 61.63 31.79 24.92
N HIS A 127 61.18 30.61 25.34
CA HIS A 127 61.96 29.38 25.35
C HIS A 127 61.30 28.34 24.43
N VAL A 128 62.10 27.71 23.57
CA VAL A 128 61.73 26.55 22.79
C VAL A 128 62.16 25.30 23.57
N ASN A 129 61.19 24.52 24.04
CA ASN A 129 61.43 23.29 24.79
C ASN A 129 61.20 22.12 23.83
N GLY A 130 62.23 21.29 23.65
CA GLY A 130 62.20 20.11 22.78
C GLY A 130 61.91 18.84 23.58
N PHE A 131 60.88 18.11 23.16
CA PHE A 131 60.43 16.86 23.76
C PHE A 131 60.72 15.68 22.82
N GLU A 132 61.22 14.57 23.38
CA GLU A 132 61.28 13.29 22.69
C GLU A 132 60.06 12.45 23.08
N ILE A 133 59.34 11.91 22.10
CA ILE A 133 58.17 11.06 22.34
C ILE A 133 58.68 9.70 22.83
N THR A 134 58.36 9.35 24.08
CA THR A 134 58.80 8.12 24.73
C THR A 134 57.79 6.98 24.55
N ASP A 135 56.51 7.31 24.41
CA ASP A 135 55.42 6.35 24.20
C ASP A 135 54.30 7.00 23.37
N ILE A 136 53.84 6.25 22.36
CA ILE A 136 52.80 6.64 21.40
C ILE A 136 52.21 5.36 20.78
N ASP A 137 50.89 5.27 20.81
CA ASP A 137 50.11 4.14 20.30
C ASP A 137 50.25 4.00 18.76
N PRO A 138 50.38 2.78 18.18
CA PRO A 138 50.70 2.59 16.76
C PRO A 138 49.85 3.35 15.73
N PRO A 139 48.50 3.38 15.77
CA PRO A 139 47.72 4.17 14.81
C PRO A 139 47.96 5.67 14.96
N HIS A 140 48.06 6.17 16.19
CA HIS A 140 48.39 7.58 16.47
C HIS A 140 49.78 7.98 15.93
N ARG A 141 50.73 7.04 15.93
CA ARG A 141 52.05 7.21 15.31
C ARG A 141 52.02 7.17 13.78
N GLU A 142 51.07 6.47 13.16
CA GLU A 142 50.86 6.53 11.70
C GLU A 142 50.24 7.87 11.27
N LEU A 143 49.19 8.32 11.96
CA LEU A 143 48.60 9.65 11.76
C LEU A 143 49.68 10.75 11.82
N LEU A 144 50.55 10.71 12.83
CA LEU A 144 51.66 11.67 12.96
C LEU A 144 52.67 11.58 11.80
N ARG A 145 53.05 10.36 11.37
CA ARG A 145 53.93 10.16 10.21
C ARG A 145 53.31 10.70 8.92
N GLN A 146 52.00 10.52 8.75
CA GLN A 146 51.27 10.97 7.57
C GLN A 146 51.12 12.49 7.51
N VAL A 147 50.86 13.16 8.63
CA VAL A 147 50.89 14.63 8.71
C VAL A 147 52.27 15.18 8.35
N VAL A 148 53.35 14.57 8.86
CA VAL A 148 54.73 14.94 8.47
C VAL A 148 54.98 14.71 6.97
N ARG A 149 54.53 13.58 6.40
CA ARG A 149 54.65 13.26 4.96
C ARG A 149 53.83 14.22 4.08
N SER A 150 52.65 14.64 4.53
CA SER A 150 51.81 15.66 3.89
C SER A 150 52.54 17.01 3.82
N CYS A 151 53.07 17.48 4.96
CA CYS A 151 53.85 18.71 5.03
C CYS A 151 55.06 18.70 4.09
N LEU A 152 55.78 17.57 4.02
CA LEU A 152 56.97 17.40 3.16
C LEU A 152 56.64 17.25 1.66
N THR A 153 55.40 16.91 1.30
CA THR A 153 54.99 16.74 -0.11
C THR A 153 54.13 17.90 -0.64
N GLY A 154 53.81 18.89 0.20
CA GLY A 154 52.96 20.04 -0.18
C GLY A 154 51.51 19.66 -0.50
N ARG A 155 51.07 18.44 -0.18
CA ARG A 155 49.73 17.93 -0.45
C ARG A 155 48.90 17.95 0.85
N GLN A 156 47.69 18.48 0.79
CA GLN A 156 46.72 18.32 1.87
C GLN A 156 46.44 16.83 2.08
N ALA A 157 46.48 16.33 3.32
CA ALA A 157 46.13 14.94 3.61
C ALA A 157 44.61 14.76 3.57
N SER A 158 44.13 13.75 2.86
CA SER A 158 42.71 13.37 2.79
C SER A 158 42.39 12.32 3.85
N ILE A 159 41.13 12.30 4.31
CA ILE A 159 40.66 11.37 5.35
C ILE A 159 40.75 9.91 4.86
N GLU A 160 40.35 9.60 3.62
CA GLU A 160 40.61 8.30 2.98
C GLU A 160 42.06 7.85 3.15
N SER A 161 43.03 8.72 2.86
CA SER A 161 44.44 8.35 2.96
C SER A 161 44.88 8.06 4.40
N LEU A 162 44.25 8.68 5.41
CA LEU A 162 44.49 8.44 6.83
C LEU A 162 43.78 7.16 7.35
N MET A 163 42.91 6.56 6.53
CA MET A 163 42.18 5.31 6.83
C MET A 163 42.72 4.10 6.03
N GLU A 164 43.48 4.30 4.95
CA GLU A 164 44.27 3.26 4.29
C GLU A 164 45.47 2.86 5.17
N GLY A 165 45.29 1.80 5.97
CA GLY A 165 46.23 1.40 7.03
C GLY A 165 47.61 0.88 6.57
N GLU A 166 48.58 1.02 7.49
CA GLU A 166 49.98 0.54 7.47
C GLU A 166 50.60 0.17 6.09
N ASP A 167 51.20 1.17 5.43
CA ASP A 167 52.13 0.99 4.30
C ASP A 167 53.44 0.29 4.79
N PRO A 168 53.70 -0.99 4.44
CA PRO A 168 54.77 -1.78 5.05
C PRO A 168 56.15 -1.35 4.55
N GLN A 169 56.82 -0.49 5.31
CA GLN A 169 58.11 0.10 4.92
C GLN A 169 59.21 -0.94 4.64
N THR A 170 59.51 -1.09 3.35
CA THR A 170 60.70 -1.73 2.75
C THR A 170 60.78 -3.27 2.82
N PRO A 171 60.77 -3.97 1.66
CA PRO A 171 61.11 -5.39 1.60
C PRO A 171 62.59 -5.63 1.94
N ARG A 172 62.88 -6.06 3.17
CA ARG A 172 64.24 -6.47 3.56
C ARG A 172 64.69 -7.70 2.76
N LYS A 173 65.61 -7.50 1.79
CA LYS A 173 66.34 -8.57 1.11
C LYS A 173 67.13 -9.41 2.13
N ARG A 174 66.55 -10.51 2.61
CA ARG A 174 67.25 -11.51 3.43
C ARG A 174 68.15 -12.35 2.51
N LYS A 175 69.44 -12.49 2.85
CA LYS A 175 70.39 -13.28 2.05
C LYS A 175 69.99 -14.77 2.05
N ALA A 176 70.25 -15.45 0.93
CA ALA A 176 69.85 -16.84 0.73
C ALA A 176 70.69 -17.82 1.56
N ALA A 177 70.04 -18.88 2.03
CA ALA A 177 70.67 -20.11 2.52
C ALA A 177 69.91 -21.32 1.94
N GLN A 178 70.54 -21.97 0.97
CA GLN A 178 70.36 -23.35 0.48
C GLN A 178 69.01 -24.07 0.70
N SER A 179 68.15 -23.98 -0.33
CA SER A 179 67.59 -25.13 -1.07
C SER A 179 67.01 -26.36 -0.35
N THR A 180 65.68 -26.40 -0.26
CA THR A 180 64.88 -27.60 -0.61
C THR A 180 63.60 -27.15 -1.33
N PRO A 181 63.27 -27.63 -2.55
CA PRO A 181 62.12 -27.14 -3.29
C PRO A 181 60.82 -27.89 -2.94
N LEU A 182 59.89 -27.21 -2.26
CA LEU A 182 58.46 -27.56 -2.33
C LEU A 182 57.81 -26.82 -3.51
N PRO A 183 56.78 -27.40 -4.17
CA PRO A 183 56.11 -26.75 -5.30
C PRO A 183 55.37 -25.47 -4.87
N PRO A 184 55.35 -24.42 -5.70
CA PRO A 184 54.75 -23.15 -5.33
C PRO A 184 53.23 -23.24 -5.28
N SER A 185 52.67 -23.22 -4.07
CA SER A 185 51.25 -22.99 -3.86
C SER A 185 50.85 -21.62 -4.44
N ARG A 186 50.11 -21.63 -5.55
CA ARG A 186 49.43 -20.42 -6.03
C ARG A 186 48.32 -20.10 -5.05
N PRO A 187 48.28 -18.92 -4.41
CA PRO A 187 47.11 -18.51 -3.64
C PRO A 187 45.90 -18.53 -4.58
N PRO A 188 44.78 -19.16 -4.21
CA PRO A 188 43.63 -19.25 -5.09
C PRO A 188 43.10 -17.85 -5.41
N LYS A 189 42.91 -17.55 -6.70
CA LYS A 189 42.22 -16.32 -7.11
C LYS A 189 40.87 -16.27 -6.35
N PRO A 190 40.47 -15.13 -5.75
CA PRO A 190 39.31 -15.04 -4.85
C PRO A 190 37.97 -15.10 -5.60
N LYS A 191 37.74 -16.18 -6.37
CA LYS A 191 36.51 -16.46 -7.10
C LYS A 191 35.28 -16.42 -6.20
N GLY A 192 35.41 -16.82 -4.92
CA GLY A 192 34.35 -16.74 -3.93
C GLY A 192 33.74 -15.35 -3.76
N ARG A 193 34.53 -14.26 -3.86
CA ARG A 193 34.00 -12.88 -3.81
C ARG A 193 33.11 -12.56 -5.01
N TYR A 194 33.50 -13.03 -6.20
CA TYR A 194 32.68 -12.86 -7.42
C TYR A 194 31.44 -13.76 -7.40
N VAL A 195 31.55 -15.00 -6.93
CA VAL A 195 30.40 -15.91 -6.77
C VAL A 195 29.38 -15.33 -5.78
N LEU A 196 29.83 -14.80 -4.64
CA LEU A 196 28.97 -14.16 -3.64
C LEU A 196 28.32 -12.88 -4.19
N LEU A 197 29.06 -12.07 -4.95
CA LEU A 197 28.51 -10.89 -5.61
C LEU A 197 27.46 -11.25 -6.68
N PHE A 198 27.72 -12.25 -7.52
CA PHE A 198 26.74 -12.71 -8.51
C PHE A 198 25.53 -13.40 -7.87
N SER A 199 25.67 -14.14 -6.75
CA SER A 199 24.52 -14.67 -6.03
C SER A 199 23.71 -13.57 -5.34
N ALA A 200 24.36 -12.54 -4.78
CA ALA A 200 23.67 -11.37 -4.22
C ALA A 200 22.90 -10.59 -5.30
N ILE A 201 23.49 -10.39 -6.48
CA ILE A 201 22.80 -9.78 -7.64
C ILE A 201 21.64 -10.66 -8.11
N ALA A 202 21.80 -11.98 -8.17
CA ALA A 202 20.72 -12.90 -8.56
C ALA A 202 19.55 -12.89 -7.55
N ILE A 203 19.86 -12.85 -6.24
CA ILE A 203 18.85 -12.71 -5.18
C ILE A 203 18.15 -11.36 -5.26
N LEU A 204 18.88 -10.27 -5.49
CA LEU A 204 18.31 -8.93 -5.66
C LEU A 204 17.44 -8.84 -6.91
N ALA A 205 17.86 -9.43 -8.03
CA ALA A 205 17.07 -9.50 -9.26
C ALA A 205 15.80 -10.34 -9.08
N LEU A 206 15.87 -11.47 -8.36
CA LEU A 206 14.70 -12.30 -8.03
C LEU A 206 13.74 -11.58 -7.07
N ALA A 207 14.26 -10.86 -6.07
CA ALA A 207 13.45 -10.03 -5.19
C ALA A 207 12.78 -8.88 -5.96
N ALA A 208 13.52 -8.16 -6.81
CA ALA A 208 12.98 -7.10 -7.65
C ALA A 208 11.92 -7.61 -8.63
N ALA A 209 12.13 -8.79 -9.24
CA ALA A 209 11.14 -9.43 -10.09
C ALA A 209 9.88 -9.86 -9.32
N ALA A 210 10.02 -10.37 -8.10
CA ALA A 210 8.90 -10.73 -7.23
C ALA A 210 8.11 -9.49 -6.76
N THR A 211 8.79 -8.39 -6.42
CA THR A 211 8.15 -7.10 -6.08
C THR A 211 7.45 -6.50 -7.30
N ALA A 212 8.08 -6.51 -8.48
CA ALA A 212 7.44 -6.06 -9.72
C ALA A 212 6.22 -6.91 -10.06
N TYR A 213 6.31 -8.24 -9.93
CA TYR A 213 5.16 -9.12 -10.14
C TYR A 213 4.01 -8.81 -9.17
N ARG A 214 4.29 -8.61 -7.87
CA ARG A 214 3.22 -8.26 -6.91
C ARG A 214 2.61 -6.88 -7.18
N ASN A 215 3.42 -5.87 -7.50
CA ASN A 215 2.93 -4.50 -7.63
C ASN A 215 2.24 -4.23 -8.98
N PHE A 216 2.63 -4.92 -10.05
CA PHE A 216 2.04 -4.73 -11.38
C PHE A 216 1.03 -5.84 -11.71
N MET A 217 1.38 -7.12 -11.59
CA MET A 217 0.55 -8.23 -12.10
C MET A 217 -0.55 -8.71 -11.14
N LEU A 218 -0.70 -8.09 -9.96
CA LEU A 218 -1.64 -8.52 -8.92
C LEU A 218 -2.45 -7.31 -8.40
N ILE A 219 -3.76 -7.34 -8.62
CA ILE A 219 -4.71 -6.38 -8.05
C ILE A 219 -5.38 -7.08 -6.85
N GLU A 220 -5.13 -6.55 -5.65
CA GLU A 220 -5.77 -6.98 -4.39
C GLU A 220 -6.95 -6.01 -4.12
N PRO A 221 -8.22 -6.47 -4.05
CA PRO A 221 -9.38 -5.60 -3.82
C PRO A 221 -9.39 -5.03 -2.40
N SER A 222 -10.04 -3.86 -2.20
CA SER A 222 -10.20 -3.28 -0.87
C SER A 222 -11.12 -4.12 0.03
N PHE A 223 -12.10 -4.79 -0.57
CA PHE A 223 -12.96 -5.79 0.06
C PHE A 223 -13.64 -6.65 -1.02
N ALA A 224 -13.80 -7.95 -0.78
CA ALA A 224 -14.65 -8.80 -1.62
C ALA A 224 -15.48 -9.79 -0.77
N ALA A 225 -16.67 -10.12 -1.26
CA ALA A 225 -17.58 -11.08 -0.63
C ALA A 225 -18.45 -11.80 -1.66
N VAL A 226 -19.00 -12.95 -1.28
CA VAL A 226 -20.00 -13.65 -2.11
C VAL A 226 -21.33 -12.92 -2.01
N THR A 227 -21.92 -12.56 -3.16
CA THR A 227 -23.19 -11.83 -3.22
C THR A 227 -24.14 -12.44 -4.26
N ALA A 228 -25.44 -12.35 -3.99
CA ALA A 228 -26.49 -12.88 -4.83
C ALA A 228 -27.61 -11.85 -5.02
N PRO A 229 -28.41 -11.90 -6.11
CA PRO A 229 -29.53 -11.00 -6.32
C PRO A 229 -30.53 -11.13 -5.17
N ARG A 230 -30.88 -9.98 -4.57
CA ARG A 230 -31.85 -9.90 -3.48
C ARG A 230 -33.21 -9.48 -4.04
N ILE A 231 -34.27 -10.13 -3.59
CA ILE A 231 -35.66 -9.75 -3.87
C ILE A 231 -36.30 -9.42 -2.51
N ASP A 232 -36.81 -8.20 -2.37
CA ASP A 232 -37.57 -7.79 -1.20
C ASP A 232 -39.06 -8.00 -1.48
N ILE A 233 -39.64 -8.97 -0.78
CA ILE A 233 -41.08 -9.24 -0.79
C ILE A 233 -41.74 -8.21 0.12
N ARG A 234 -42.73 -7.49 -0.42
CA ARG A 234 -43.42 -6.38 0.24
C ARG A 234 -44.92 -6.59 0.21
N ALA A 235 -45.60 -6.02 1.20
CA ALA A 235 -47.05 -6.05 1.29
C ALA A 235 -47.69 -5.30 0.09
N PRO A 236 -48.62 -5.91 -0.66
CA PRO A 236 -49.40 -5.26 -1.72
C PRO A 236 -50.43 -4.25 -1.17
N GLY A 237 -50.79 -4.38 0.11
CA GLY A 237 -51.73 -3.55 0.83
C GLY A 237 -51.60 -3.77 2.35
N PRO A 238 -52.32 -2.99 3.17
CA PRO A 238 -52.33 -3.18 4.62
C PRO A 238 -53.12 -4.45 5.01
N GLY A 239 -52.86 -4.99 6.20
CA GLY A 239 -53.63 -6.11 6.75
C GLY A 239 -52.91 -6.84 7.87
N ILE A 240 -53.41 -8.02 8.25
CA ILE A 240 -52.76 -8.93 9.21
C ILE A 240 -52.00 -9.99 8.42
N LEU A 241 -50.71 -10.16 8.75
CA LEU A 241 -49.86 -11.20 8.16
C LEU A 241 -50.17 -12.56 8.79
N GLU A 242 -50.46 -13.57 7.96
CA GLU A 242 -50.80 -14.90 8.44
C GLU A 242 -49.56 -15.73 8.85
N ALA A 243 -49.79 -16.73 9.70
CA ALA A 243 -48.74 -17.54 10.30
C ALA A 243 -47.96 -18.33 9.23
N HIS A 244 -46.63 -18.20 9.21
CA HIS A 244 -45.74 -18.97 8.32
C HIS A 244 -44.56 -19.58 9.09
N ASP A 245 -44.17 -20.79 8.72
CA ASP A 245 -43.05 -21.50 9.37
C ASP A 245 -41.67 -21.13 8.80
N LEU A 246 -41.60 -20.30 7.74
CA LEU A 246 -40.37 -19.98 7.01
C LEU A 246 -39.34 -19.19 7.84
N GLN A 247 -38.10 -19.68 7.87
CA GLN A 247 -36.96 -19.12 8.61
C GLN A 247 -35.77 -18.76 7.70
N ALA A 248 -34.84 -17.99 8.23
CA ALA A 248 -33.62 -17.60 7.51
C ALA A 248 -32.70 -18.81 7.29
N GLY A 249 -32.51 -19.20 6.03
CA GLY A 249 -31.78 -20.40 5.59
C GLY A 249 -32.63 -21.37 4.78
N ASP A 250 -33.96 -21.30 4.90
CA ASP A 250 -34.88 -22.18 4.18
C ASP A 250 -34.87 -21.93 2.68
N ARG A 251 -35.19 -22.98 1.91
CA ARG A 251 -35.27 -22.91 0.44
C ARG A 251 -36.73 -23.01 0.02
N VAL A 252 -37.11 -22.16 -0.93
CA VAL A 252 -38.44 -22.08 -1.52
C VAL A 252 -38.33 -22.27 -3.03
N GLU A 253 -39.28 -23.00 -3.61
CA GLU A 253 -39.36 -23.22 -5.06
C GLU A 253 -40.09 -22.07 -5.75
N ARG A 254 -39.94 -21.94 -7.07
CA ARG A 254 -40.77 -21.05 -7.88
C ARG A 254 -42.26 -21.32 -7.68
N ASP A 255 -43.03 -20.23 -7.58
CA ASP A 255 -44.49 -20.21 -7.44
C ASP A 255 -45.01 -20.93 -6.18
N GLN A 256 -44.12 -21.27 -5.24
CA GLN A 256 -44.47 -21.75 -3.90
C GLN A 256 -45.10 -20.61 -3.07
N GLU A 257 -46.19 -20.92 -2.38
CA GLU A 257 -46.84 -20.04 -1.40
C GLU A 257 -45.92 -19.77 -0.21
N LEU A 258 -45.77 -18.50 0.18
CA LEU A 258 -44.91 -18.05 1.27
C LEU A 258 -45.71 -17.67 2.52
N THR A 259 -46.80 -16.93 2.31
CA THR A 259 -47.69 -16.36 3.34
C THR A 259 -48.85 -15.61 2.66
N SER A 260 -49.91 -15.33 3.40
CA SER A 260 -51.11 -14.59 2.99
C SER A 260 -51.31 -13.36 3.90
N ILE A 261 -52.14 -12.41 3.44
CA ILE A 261 -52.51 -11.22 4.23
C ILE A 261 -54.03 -11.12 4.35
N THR A 262 -54.55 -11.35 5.55
CA THR A 262 -55.97 -11.14 5.85
C THR A 262 -56.27 -9.63 5.87
N ASN A 263 -57.20 -9.17 5.03
CA ASN A 263 -57.67 -7.79 5.01
C ASN A 263 -59.20 -7.74 5.09
N SER A 264 -59.70 -7.53 6.32
CA SER A 264 -61.12 -7.45 6.66
C SER A 264 -61.88 -6.35 5.92
N ASP A 265 -61.19 -5.27 5.58
CA ASP A 265 -61.80 -4.07 4.99
C ASP A 265 -62.02 -4.29 3.48
N LEU A 266 -61.06 -4.95 2.83
CA LEU A 266 -61.16 -5.41 1.44
C LEU A 266 -62.25 -6.48 1.27
N GLU A 267 -62.33 -7.45 2.20
CA GLU A 267 -63.43 -8.42 2.24
C GLU A 267 -64.79 -7.74 2.42
N SER A 268 -64.86 -6.75 3.32
CA SER A 268 -66.09 -5.97 3.56
C SER A 268 -66.52 -5.16 2.33
N GLU A 269 -65.59 -4.48 1.64
CA GLU A 269 -65.87 -3.79 0.38
C GLU A 269 -66.36 -4.75 -0.71
N LEU A 270 -65.76 -5.94 -0.80
CA LEU A 270 -66.09 -6.96 -1.81
C LEU A 270 -67.47 -7.59 -1.54
N ILE A 271 -67.84 -7.80 -0.28
CA ILE A 271 -69.20 -8.21 0.13
C ILE A 271 -70.22 -7.11 -0.22
N LEU A 272 -69.93 -5.84 0.10
CA LEU A 272 -70.82 -4.70 -0.18
C LEU A 272 -71.00 -4.45 -1.69
N SER A 273 -69.95 -4.64 -2.48
CA SER A 273 -70.00 -4.50 -3.95
C SER A 273 -70.83 -5.64 -4.57
N ARG A 274 -70.62 -6.90 -4.14
CA ARG A 274 -71.43 -8.06 -4.56
C ARG A 274 -72.91 -7.92 -4.17
N ALA A 275 -73.20 -7.37 -2.99
CA ALA A 275 -74.58 -7.06 -2.59
C ALA A 275 -75.22 -5.96 -3.48
N SER A 276 -74.45 -4.93 -3.82
CA SER A 276 -74.89 -3.84 -4.72
C SER A 276 -75.16 -4.33 -6.15
N LEU A 277 -74.30 -5.22 -6.67
CA LEU A 277 -74.52 -5.89 -7.96
C LEU A 277 -75.83 -6.68 -7.95
N SER A 278 -76.00 -7.58 -6.98
CA SER A 278 -77.18 -8.46 -6.85
C SER A 278 -78.49 -7.66 -6.71
N TYR A 279 -78.46 -6.54 -5.97
CA TYR A 279 -79.58 -5.61 -5.85
C TYR A 279 -79.93 -4.95 -7.20
N ASN A 280 -78.94 -4.45 -7.94
CA ASN A 280 -79.15 -3.86 -9.26
C ASN A 280 -79.70 -4.89 -10.27
N GLU A 281 -79.19 -6.12 -10.27
CA GLU A 281 -79.69 -7.22 -11.11
C GLU A 281 -81.15 -7.57 -10.80
N GLN A 282 -81.55 -7.57 -9.53
CA GLN A 282 -82.94 -7.78 -9.14
C GLN A 282 -83.84 -6.62 -9.58
N LEU A 283 -83.38 -5.36 -9.47
CA LEU A 283 -84.12 -4.19 -9.98
C LEU A 283 -84.31 -4.24 -11.50
N ILE A 284 -83.25 -4.58 -12.25
CA ILE A 284 -83.31 -4.76 -13.71
C ILE A 284 -84.32 -5.86 -14.08
N THR A 285 -84.29 -6.99 -13.36
CA THR A 285 -85.17 -8.13 -13.60
C THR A 285 -86.64 -7.76 -13.37
N ASN A 286 -86.95 -7.18 -12.21
CA ASN A 286 -88.30 -6.74 -11.86
C ASN A 286 -88.84 -5.71 -12.88
N LEU A 287 -88.02 -4.72 -13.29
CA LEU A 287 -88.44 -3.72 -14.28
C LEU A 287 -88.67 -4.32 -15.67
N LYS A 288 -87.86 -5.29 -16.10
CA LYS A 288 -88.06 -6.00 -17.38
C LYS A 288 -89.34 -6.84 -17.35
N GLU A 289 -89.64 -7.51 -16.25
CA GLU A 289 -90.90 -8.25 -16.07
C GLU A 289 -92.13 -7.33 -16.05
N HIS A 290 -92.05 -6.18 -15.36
CA HIS A 290 -93.12 -5.18 -15.37
C HIS A 290 -93.33 -4.54 -16.76
N LEU A 291 -92.28 -4.23 -17.51
CA LEU A 291 -92.39 -3.76 -18.90
C LEU A 291 -93.02 -4.81 -19.83
N ALA A 292 -92.60 -6.08 -19.72
CA ALA A 292 -93.13 -7.17 -20.53
C ALA A 292 -94.62 -7.45 -20.24
N SER A 293 -95.02 -7.40 -18.96
CA SER A 293 -96.41 -7.61 -18.54
C SER A 293 -97.33 -6.41 -18.79
N ALA A 294 -96.80 -5.18 -18.83
CA ALA A 294 -97.58 -3.97 -19.12
C ALA A 294 -98.04 -3.86 -20.59
N GLY A 295 -97.40 -4.58 -21.53
CA GLY A 295 -97.85 -4.66 -22.93
C GLY A 295 -97.90 -3.33 -23.70
N GLY A 296 -97.15 -2.32 -23.26
CA GLY A 296 -97.20 -0.94 -23.79
C GLY A 296 -98.06 0.04 -22.99
N GLY A 297 -98.68 -0.40 -21.89
CA GLY A 297 -99.30 0.48 -20.90
C GLY A 297 -98.29 1.21 -20.00
N GLN A 298 -98.79 2.05 -19.09
CA GLN A 298 -97.95 2.69 -18.07
C GLN A 298 -97.42 1.66 -17.08
N VAL A 299 -96.17 1.84 -16.63
CA VAL A 299 -95.47 0.93 -15.73
C VAL A 299 -95.41 1.56 -14.33
N SER A 300 -95.94 0.89 -13.32
CA SER A 300 -95.80 1.33 -11.92
C SER A 300 -94.41 1.01 -11.38
N ILE A 301 -93.64 2.02 -11.02
CA ILE A 301 -92.31 1.91 -10.44
C ILE A 301 -92.34 2.42 -8.99
N ALA A 302 -91.74 1.71 -8.05
CA ALA A 302 -91.59 2.19 -6.67
C ALA A 302 -90.67 3.42 -6.64
N SER A 303 -91.19 4.56 -6.19
CA SER A 303 -90.43 5.81 -6.17
C SER A 303 -89.36 5.77 -5.08
N SER A 304 -88.11 6.08 -5.46
CA SER A 304 -86.96 6.06 -4.54
C SER A 304 -86.87 7.29 -3.63
N ALA A 305 -87.77 8.27 -3.79
CA ALA A 305 -87.86 9.41 -2.90
C ALA A 305 -88.74 9.09 -1.67
N ARG A 306 -88.19 9.25 -0.46
CA ARG A 306 -89.02 9.23 0.76
C ARG A 306 -89.94 10.45 0.77
N PRO A 307 -91.27 10.31 0.83
CA PRO A 307 -92.17 11.44 0.99
C PRO A 307 -92.09 11.99 2.42
N GLU A 308 -92.29 13.30 2.58
CA GLU A 308 -92.29 13.97 3.91
C GLU A 308 -93.40 13.46 4.84
N SER A 309 -94.45 12.82 4.30
CA SER A 309 -95.55 12.23 5.07
C SER A 309 -95.19 10.96 5.84
N GLY A 310 -94.04 10.33 5.56
CA GLY A 310 -93.60 9.10 6.23
C GLY A 310 -94.42 7.84 5.91
N ASP A 311 -95.28 7.91 4.89
CA ASP A 311 -96.19 6.82 4.51
C ASP A 311 -95.51 5.73 3.67
N ALA A 312 -96.21 4.62 3.42
CA ALA A 312 -95.68 3.45 2.70
C ALA A 312 -95.26 3.77 1.24
N MET A 313 -94.42 2.90 0.67
CA MET A 313 -93.78 3.06 -0.66
C MET A 313 -94.75 3.59 -1.72
N ASN A 314 -94.50 4.81 -2.20
CA ASN A 314 -95.31 5.43 -3.23
C ASN A 314 -94.94 4.88 -4.62
N PHE A 315 -95.93 4.51 -5.43
CA PHE A 315 -95.72 3.97 -6.77
C PHE A 315 -96.07 5.01 -7.83
N GLU A 316 -95.10 5.32 -8.68
CA GLU A 316 -95.24 6.28 -9.78
C GLU A 316 -95.54 5.53 -11.08
N THR A 317 -96.61 5.91 -11.78
CA THR A 317 -96.97 5.34 -13.09
C THR A 317 -96.24 6.09 -14.20
N VAL A 318 -95.23 5.43 -14.79
CA VAL A 318 -94.27 6.04 -15.72
C VAL A 318 -94.46 5.47 -17.14
N SER A 319 -93.99 6.20 -18.16
CA SER A 319 -94.09 5.73 -19.55
C SER A 319 -93.07 4.62 -19.86
N PRO A 320 -93.31 3.77 -20.87
CA PRO A 320 -92.38 2.72 -21.25
C PRO A 320 -90.97 3.22 -21.57
N GLU A 321 -90.82 4.40 -22.18
CA GLU A 321 -89.51 5.00 -22.51
C GLU A 321 -88.73 5.40 -21.25
N ILE A 322 -89.42 5.87 -20.21
CA ILE A 322 -88.77 6.24 -18.95
C ILE A 322 -88.41 4.98 -18.14
N ALA A 323 -89.24 3.95 -18.18
CA ALA A 323 -88.91 2.64 -17.60
C ALA A 323 -87.70 1.99 -18.32
N GLN A 324 -87.62 2.11 -19.65
CA GLN A 324 -86.48 1.69 -20.47
C GLN A 324 -85.20 2.45 -20.05
N ALA A 325 -85.23 3.78 -20.04
CA ALA A 325 -84.09 4.60 -19.61
C ALA A 325 -83.66 4.33 -18.16
N ARG A 326 -84.58 3.89 -17.29
CA ARG A 326 -84.27 3.47 -15.92
C ARG A 326 -83.60 2.10 -15.86
N ILE A 327 -83.92 1.17 -16.76
CA ILE A 327 -83.14 -0.06 -16.96
C ILE A 327 -81.73 0.28 -17.41
N ASP A 328 -81.57 1.13 -18.43
CA ASP A 328 -80.24 1.49 -18.97
C ASP A 328 -79.33 2.12 -17.88
N GLN A 329 -79.91 2.91 -16.97
CA GLN A 329 -79.24 3.42 -15.77
C GLN A 329 -78.78 2.31 -14.82
N PHE A 330 -79.64 1.32 -14.52
CA PHE A 330 -79.28 0.20 -13.65
C PHE A 330 -78.31 -0.78 -14.31
N GLU A 331 -78.36 -0.98 -15.63
CA GLU A 331 -77.35 -1.77 -16.35
C GLU A 331 -75.98 -1.09 -16.31
N THR A 332 -75.94 0.24 -16.48
CA THR A 332 -74.71 1.03 -16.27
C THR A 332 -74.17 0.89 -14.84
N ALA A 333 -75.05 0.88 -13.83
CA ALA A 333 -74.66 0.69 -12.43
C ALA A 333 -74.18 -0.75 -12.13
N ARG A 334 -74.84 -1.77 -12.71
CA ARG A 334 -74.40 -3.18 -12.67
C ARG A 334 -73.00 -3.32 -13.25
N ASP A 335 -72.73 -2.71 -14.40
CA ASP A 335 -71.45 -2.84 -15.11
C ASP A 335 -70.32 -2.06 -14.42
N LEU A 336 -70.64 -1.01 -13.67
CA LEU A 336 -69.70 -0.36 -12.74
C LEU A 336 -69.37 -1.25 -11.54
N GLU A 337 -70.38 -1.84 -10.88
CA GLU A 337 -70.15 -2.71 -9.72
C GLU A 337 -69.47 -4.04 -10.10
N SER A 338 -69.75 -4.64 -11.27
CA SER A 338 -69.03 -5.81 -11.74
C SER A 338 -67.55 -5.49 -12.03
N SER A 339 -67.27 -4.35 -12.66
CA SER A 339 -65.90 -3.84 -12.85
C SER A 339 -65.20 -3.59 -11.51
N ARG A 340 -65.91 -3.08 -10.50
CA ARG A 340 -65.39 -2.90 -9.14
C ARG A 340 -65.08 -4.22 -8.46
N ILE A 341 -65.98 -5.21 -8.56
CA ILE A 341 -65.78 -6.55 -7.98
C ILE A 341 -64.53 -7.20 -8.58
N THR A 342 -64.35 -7.19 -9.90
CA THR A 342 -63.13 -7.71 -10.54
C THR A 342 -61.87 -6.98 -10.07
N ALA A 343 -61.92 -5.67 -9.83
CA ALA A 343 -60.79 -4.91 -9.29
C ALA A 343 -60.50 -5.22 -7.80
N LEU A 344 -61.52 -5.53 -7.00
CA LEU A 344 -61.37 -5.97 -5.60
C LEU A 344 -60.87 -7.41 -5.50
N GLU A 345 -61.37 -8.31 -6.35
CA GLU A 345 -60.91 -9.70 -6.46
C GLU A 345 -59.44 -9.78 -6.91
N ALA A 346 -59.03 -8.94 -7.87
CA ALA A 346 -57.63 -8.83 -8.28
C ALA A 346 -56.71 -8.28 -7.18
N ARG A 347 -57.22 -7.45 -6.26
CA ARG A 347 -56.50 -7.04 -5.05
C ARG A 347 -56.43 -8.17 -4.03
N GLN A 348 -57.54 -8.89 -3.80
CA GLN A 348 -57.57 -9.99 -2.85
C GLN A 348 -56.59 -11.09 -3.24
N ALA A 349 -56.59 -11.51 -4.51
CA ALA A 349 -55.63 -12.47 -5.06
C ALA A 349 -54.17 -11.95 -5.11
N SER A 350 -53.91 -10.68 -4.80
CA SER A 350 -52.55 -10.16 -4.64
C SER A 350 -52.02 -10.29 -3.20
N ASN A 351 -52.91 -10.44 -2.21
CA ASN A 351 -52.55 -10.67 -0.81
C ASN A 351 -51.96 -12.06 -0.56
N ASP A 352 -52.18 -13.01 -1.48
CA ASP A 352 -51.57 -14.34 -1.46
C ASP A 352 -50.17 -14.25 -2.09
N ILE A 353 -49.12 -14.47 -1.28
CA ILE A 353 -47.76 -14.12 -1.65
C ILE A 353 -46.97 -15.37 -2.06
N TYR A 354 -46.61 -15.42 -3.34
CA TYR A 354 -45.86 -16.52 -3.95
C TYR A 354 -44.38 -16.16 -4.22
N SER A 355 -43.51 -17.16 -4.21
CA SER A 355 -42.09 -16.99 -4.52
C SER A 355 -41.85 -16.79 -6.02
N PRO A 356 -41.22 -15.69 -6.48
CA PRO A 356 -40.93 -15.45 -7.89
C PRO A 356 -39.74 -16.29 -8.42
N CYS A 357 -39.17 -17.18 -7.61
CA CYS A 357 -37.90 -17.84 -7.87
C CYS A 357 -37.65 -19.07 -7.02
N ASP A 358 -36.79 -19.95 -7.54
CA ASP A 358 -36.07 -20.95 -6.75
C ASP A 358 -35.00 -20.20 -5.95
N CYS A 359 -35.25 -20.08 -4.65
CA CYS A 359 -34.69 -19.02 -3.81
C CYS A 359 -34.42 -19.51 -2.38
N LEU A 360 -33.54 -18.80 -1.66
CA LEU A 360 -33.27 -18.99 -0.24
C LEU A 360 -33.79 -17.80 0.56
N VAL A 361 -34.52 -18.07 1.64
CA VAL A 361 -35.01 -17.07 2.59
C VAL A 361 -33.84 -16.52 3.38
N ALA A 362 -33.51 -15.24 3.21
CA ALA A 362 -32.45 -14.56 3.95
C ALA A 362 -32.95 -13.96 5.27
N TRP A 363 -34.22 -13.56 5.28
CA TRP A 363 -34.93 -12.99 6.42
C TRP A 363 -36.44 -13.04 6.14
N ALA A 364 -37.23 -13.30 7.17
CA ALA A 364 -38.69 -13.21 7.16
C ALA A 364 -39.16 -12.50 8.44
N LEU A 365 -40.29 -11.79 8.35
CA LEU A 365 -40.96 -11.17 9.48
C LEU A 365 -41.72 -12.25 10.27
N SER A 366 -41.49 -12.38 11.57
CA SER A 366 -42.20 -13.37 12.40
C SER A 366 -43.69 -13.02 12.51
N SER A 367 -44.57 -13.83 11.91
CA SER A 367 -46.03 -13.62 11.91
C SER A 367 -46.80 -14.35 13.02
N ALA A 368 -46.11 -15.06 13.92
CA ALA A 368 -46.69 -15.96 14.93
C ALA A 368 -47.79 -15.35 15.84
N ASP A 369 -47.80 -14.03 16.03
CA ASP A 369 -48.77 -13.30 16.87
C ASP A 369 -49.82 -12.50 16.04
N GLY A 370 -49.93 -12.72 14.73
CA GLY A 370 -50.87 -11.99 13.85
C GLY A 370 -50.47 -10.53 13.66
N THR A 371 -49.25 -10.30 13.18
CA THR A 371 -48.68 -8.95 13.03
C THR A 371 -49.42 -8.13 11.98
N TYR A 372 -49.92 -6.95 12.36
CA TYR A 372 -50.46 -5.96 11.41
C TYR A 372 -49.31 -5.30 10.65
N ILE A 373 -49.44 -5.21 9.32
CA ILE A 373 -48.47 -4.65 8.39
C ILE A 373 -49.12 -3.62 7.45
N ASN A 374 -48.31 -2.68 6.96
CA ASN A 374 -48.73 -1.60 6.09
C ASN A 374 -48.38 -1.90 4.61
N GLU A 375 -49.05 -1.22 3.67
CA GLU A 375 -48.68 -1.27 2.25
C GLU A 375 -47.18 -0.97 2.04
N SER A 376 -46.54 -1.70 1.12
CA SER A 376 -45.10 -1.63 0.83
C SER A 376 -44.15 -2.00 1.99
N GLU A 377 -44.64 -2.39 3.16
CA GLU A 377 -43.82 -2.90 4.25
C GLU A 377 -43.13 -4.22 3.86
N ARG A 378 -41.88 -4.45 4.31
CA ARG A 378 -41.07 -5.59 3.84
C ARG A 378 -41.33 -6.81 4.72
N ILE A 379 -41.97 -7.82 4.14
CA ILE A 379 -42.37 -9.07 4.81
C ILE A 379 -41.22 -10.08 4.77
N MET A 380 -40.60 -10.28 3.61
CA MET A 380 -39.48 -11.23 3.46
C MET A 380 -38.36 -10.65 2.59
N THR A 381 -37.20 -11.29 2.67
CA THR A 381 -36.06 -11.06 1.79
C THR A 381 -35.59 -12.39 1.24
N LEU A 382 -35.74 -12.58 -0.06
CA LEU A 382 -35.30 -13.77 -0.78
C LEU A 382 -33.97 -13.51 -1.49
N ILE A 383 -33.16 -14.56 -1.62
CA ILE A 383 -31.91 -14.60 -2.37
C ILE A 383 -32.08 -15.59 -3.52
N ARG A 384 -31.79 -15.15 -4.76
CA ARG A 384 -31.79 -16.05 -5.92
C ARG A 384 -30.62 -17.04 -5.84
N THR A 385 -30.93 -18.33 -6.00
CA THR A 385 -29.97 -19.43 -5.91
C THR A 385 -29.77 -20.18 -7.24
N GLY A 386 -30.14 -19.56 -8.36
CA GLY A 386 -29.96 -20.11 -9.69
C GLY A 386 -28.50 -20.24 -10.12
N GLU A 387 -28.27 -21.01 -11.19
CA GLU A 387 -26.93 -21.20 -11.75
C GLU A 387 -26.33 -19.86 -12.22
N ASN A 388 -25.17 -19.49 -11.69
CA ASN A 388 -24.50 -18.18 -11.90
C ASN A 388 -25.20 -16.94 -11.28
N ASP A 389 -26.24 -17.09 -10.45
CA ASP A 389 -26.77 -15.97 -9.67
C ASP A 389 -25.87 -15.64 -8.45
N VAL A 390 -25.38 -16.67 -7.77
CA VAL A 390 -24.38 -16.54 -6.70
C VAL A 390 -23.03 -16.20 -7.33
N MET A 391 -22.63 -14.94 -7.17
CA MET A 391 -21.42 -14.34 -7.74
C MET A 391 -20.51 -13.82 -6.62
N VAL A 392 -19.33 -13.33 -6.97
CA VAL A 392 -18.45 -12.62 -6.02
C VAL A 392 -18.42 -11.15 -6.43
N GLU A 393 -18.63 -10.27 -5.46
CA GLU A 393 -18.55 -8.82 -5.63
C GLU A 393 -17.25 -8.35 -4.98
N ALA A 394 -16.36 -7.76 -5.77
CA ALA A 394 -15.08 -7.23 -5.34
C ALA A 394 -15.06 -5.70 -5.56
N LEU A 395 -14.75 -4.95 -4.51
CA LEU A 395 -14.48 -3.52 -4.62
C LEU A 395 -13.01 -3.30 -4.93
N VAL A 396 -12.75 -2.62 -6.05
CA VAL A 396 -11.42 -2.29 -6.53
C VAL A 396 -11.30 -0.77 -6.62
N HIS A 397 -10.14 -0.21 -6.28
CA HIS A 397 -9.89 1.24 -6.28
C HIS A 397 -9.89 1.79 -7.72
N MET A 398 -10.36 3.03 -7.93
CA MET A 398 -10.46 3.63 -9.28
C MET A 398 -9.16 3.55 -10.08
N ASP A 399 -8.01 3.71 -9.41
CA ASP A 399 -6.67 3.67 -10.02
C ASP A 399 -6.26 2.29 -10.59
N ASP A 400 -7.03 1.24 -10.32
CA ASP A 400 -6.79 -0.13 -10.80
C ASP A 400 -7.86 -0.62 -11.79
N ILE A 401 -8.91 0.18 -12.06
CA ILE A 401 -10.07 -0.23 -12.87
C ILE A 401 -9.77 -0.26 -14.37
N ASP A 402 -8.88 0.61 -14.85
CA ASP A 402 -8.42 0.62 -16.24
C ASP A 402 -7.68 -0.67 -16.65
N ARG A 403 -7.18 -1.43 -15.66
CA ARG A 403 -6.51 -2.73 -15.82
C ARG A 403 -7.45 -3.94 -15.72
N ILE A 404 -8.75 -3.74 -15.49
CA ILE A 404 -9.73 -4.82 -15.35
C ILE A 404 -10.67 -4.89 -16.57
N GLU A 405 -10.42 -5.87 -17.43
CA GLU A 405 -11.23 -6.11 -18.63
C GLU A 405 -12.44 -7.02 -18.38
N PRO A 406 -13.58 -6.81 -19.07
CA PRO A 406 -14.66 -7.79 -19.13
C PRO A 406 -14.17 -9.16 -19.62
N ASN A 407 -14.67 -10.24 -19.02
CA ASN A 407 -14.25 -11.63 -19.23
C ASN A 407 -12.78 -11.95 -18.87
N GLN A 408 -12.04 -11.03 -18.23
CA GLN A 408 -10.73 -11.34 -17.62
C GLN A 408 -10.87 -12.47 -16.58
N THR A 409 -9.83 -13.30 -16.47
CA THR A 409 -9.75 -14.36 -15.45
C THR A 409 -9.32 -13.79 -14.09
N ALA A 410 -10.04 -14.20 -13.05
CA ALA A 410 -9.68 -13.96 -11.66
C ALA A 410 -9.74 -15.27 -10.85
N TYR A 411 -9.10 -15.26 -9.68
CA TYR A 411 -9.08 -16.38 -8.75
C TYR A 411 -9.72 -15.95 -7.44
N VAL A 412 -10.72 -16.69 -6.97
CA VAL A 412 -11.45 -16.44 -5.72
C VAL A 412 -11.04 -17.48 -4.69
N SER A 413 -10.57 -17.06 -3.53
CA SER A 413 -10.36 -17.91 -2.36
C SER A 413 -11.41 -17.61 -1.29
N LEU A 414 -12.08 -18.66 -0.81
CA LEU A 414 -13.06 -18.58 0.28
C LEU A 414 -12.41 -19.10 1.57
N PRO A 415 -12.72 -18.53 2.76
CA PRO A 415 -12.12 -18.97 4.03
C PRO A 415 -12.21 -20.46 4.34
N ASN A 416 -13.23 -21.15 3.79
CA ASN A 416 -13.49 -22.57 4.00
C ASN A 416 -13.07 -23.45 2.79
N ALA A 417 -12.47 -22.88 1.74
CA ALA A 417 -12.05 -23.61 0.54
C ALA A 417 -10.52 -23.79 0.53
N SER A 418 -10.06 -25.04 0.38
CA SER A 418 -8.63 -25.37 0.31
C SER A 418 -7.99 -25.11 -1.06
N THR A 419 -8.79 -24.77 -2.07
CA THR A 419 -8.33 -24.46 -3.43
C THR A 419 -9.00 -23.18 -3.96
N PRO A 420 -8.28 -22.33 -4.71
CA PRO A 420 -8.87 -21.17 -5.35
C PRO A 420 -9.82 -21.59 -6.48
N ILE A 421 -10.97 -20.95 -6.54
CA ILE A 421 -12.00 -21.16 -7.56
C ILE A 421 -11.76 -20.14 -8.67
N ARG A 422 -11.59 -20.60 -9.93
CA ARG A 422 -11.49 -19.68 -11.07
C ARG A 422 -12.84 -18.99 -11.27
N ALA A 423 -12.80 -17.69 -11.52
CA ALA A 423 -13.93 -16.86 -11.89
C ALA A 423 -13.58 -15.97 -13.10
N ARG A 424 -14.59 -15.34 -13.69
CA ARG A 424 -14.42 -14.36 -14.77
C ARG A 424 -15.16 -13.06 -14.47
N VAL A 425 -14.58 -11.94 -14.87
CA VAL A 425 -15.24 -10.62 -14.77
C VAL A 425 -16.48 -10.61 -15.66
N ARG A 426 -17.66 -10.47 -15.08
CA ARG A 426 -18.93 -10.33 -15.81
C ARG A 426 -19.12 -8.88 -16.27
N ASN A 427 -18.93 -7.94 -15.35
CA ASN A 427 -19.02 -6.51 -15.60
C ASN A 427 -18.31 -5.74 -14.47
N VAL A 428 -17.81 -4.56 -14.81
CA VAL A 428 -17.39 -3.54 -13.85
C VAL A 428 -18.51 -2.50 -13.74
N ALA A 429 -18.90 -2.14 -12.52
CA ALA A 429 -19.92 -1.13 -12.25
C ALA A 429 -19.32 0.00 -11.39
N LEU A 430 -19.21 1.19 -11.98
CA LEU A 430 -18.88 2.43 -11.28
C LEU A 430 -20.06 2.94 -10.41
N ASP A 431 -21.25 2.37 -10.63
CA ASP A 431 -22.51 2.71 -10.00
C ASP A 431 -23.02 1.47 -9.24
N ILE A 432 -22.84 1.49 -7.92
CA ILE A 432 -22.98 0.32 -7.03
C ILE A 432 -24.46 0.04 -6.70
N GLU A 433 -25.37 0.99 -6.92
CA GLU A 433 -26.74 0.95 -6.36
C GLU A 433 -27.77 0.23 -7.24
N ARG A 434 -27.49 0.02 -8.54
CA ARG A 434 -28.49 -0.39 -9.55
C ARG A 434 -29.18 -1.73 -9.31
N GLN A 435 -28.63 -2.61 -8.48
CA GLN A 435 -29.28 -3.85 -8.07
C GLN A 435 -28.98 -4.15 -6.60
N PRO A 436 -29.99 -4.27 -5.72
CA PRO A 436 -29.75 -4.75 -4.37
C PRO A 436 -29.23 -6.19 -4.41
N ARG A 437 -27.97 -6.39 -4.00
CA ARG A 437 -27.37 -7.71 -3.79
C ARG A 437 -27.21 -7.97 -2.30
N ALA A 438 -27.60 -9.17 -1.86
CA ALA A 438 -27.40 -9.65 -0.50
C ALA A 438 -25.95 -10.13 -0.30
N GLY A 439 -25.49 -10.18 0.96
CA GLY A 439 -24.14 -10.63 1.31
C GLY A 439 -23.05 -9.56 1.28
N PHE A 440 -23.38 -8.32 0.92
CA PHE A 440 -22.44 -7.19 0.95
C PHE A 440 -22.86 -6.18 2.03
N PRO A 441 -22.01 -5.78 2.99
CA PRO A 441 -22.40 -4.82 4.01
C PRO A 441 -22.56 -3.41 3.43
N SER A 442 -23.62 -2.71 3.84
CA SER A 442 -23.97 -1.38 3.32
C SER A 442 -22.89 -0.31 3.58
N TRP A 443 -22.18 -0.40 4.70
CA TRP A 443 -21.12 0.55 5.06
C TRP A 443 -19.90 0.47 4.13
N VAL A 444 -19.60 -0.69 3.52
CA VAL A 444 -18.47 -0.80 2.57
C VAL A 444 -18.77 -0.05 1.26
N ARG A 445 -20.04 -0.03 0.84
CA ARG A 445 -20.51 0.62 -0.41
C ARG A 445 -20.45 2.16 -0.37
N GLN A 446 -20.11 2.76 0.77
CA GLN A 446 -20.06 4.22 0.95
C GLN A 446 -18.69 4.84 0.59
N GLN A 447 -17.71 4.02 0.18
CA GLN A 447 -16.39 4.51 -0.26
C GLN A 447 -16.50 5.20 -1.63
N GLN A 448 -16.14 6.48 -1.71
CA GLN A 448 -16.38 7.32 -2.90
C GLN A 448 -15.38 7.12 -4.06
N ASN A 449 -14.47 6.14 -3.99
CA ASN A 449 -13.41 5.92 -5.01
C ASN A 449 -13.16 4.43 -5.33
N VAL A 450 -14.21 3.61 -5.31
CA VAL A 450 -14.16 2.17 -5.64
C VAL A 450 -15.25 1.77 -6.62
N ALA A 451 -14.97 0.81 -7.49
CA ALA A 451 -15.96 0.21 -8.40
C ALA A 451 -16.32 -1.20 -7.94
N SER A 452 -17.58 -1.59 -8.17
CA SER A 452 -18.06 -2.95 -7.94
C SER A 452 -17.77 -3.83 -9.16
N VAL A 453 -16.81 -4.76 -9.02
CA VAL A 453 -16.48 -5.76 -10.03
C VAL A 453 -17.24 -7.04 -9.71
N LEU A 454 -18.14 -7.45 -10.61
CA LEU A 454 -18.91 -8.69 -10.46
C LEU A 454 -18.23 -9.85 -11.18
N LEU A 455 -18.05 -10.94 -10.45
CA LEU A 455 -17.29 -12.12 -10.86
C LEU A 455 -18.19 -13.36 -10.88
N VAL A 456 -18.25 -14.05 -12.02
CA VAL A 456 -18.94 -15.33 -12.17
C VAL A 456 -17.94 -16.47 -11.93
N PRO A 457 -18.09 -17.29 -10.89
CA PRO A 457 -17.26 -18.48 -10.66
C PRO A 457 -17.53 -19.56 -11.70
N GLU A 458 -16.50 -20.27 -12.17
CA GLU A 458 -16.65 -21.40 -13.11
C GLU A 458 -17.26 -22.66 -12.47
N LYS A 459 -17.39 -22.66 -11.13
CA LYS A 459 -18.13 -23.66 -10.36
C LYS A 459 -19.13 -22.93 -9.47
N SER A 460 -20.42 -23.24 -9.63
CA SER A 460 -21.49 -22.65 -8.82
C SER A 460 -21.20 -22.74 -7.32
N LEU A 461 -21.43 -21.63 -6.61
CA LEU A 461 -21.21 -21.52 -5.17
C LEU A 461 -22.51 -21.85 -4.40
N PRO A 462 -22.44 -22.52 -3.24
CA PRO A 462 -23.62 -22.80 -2.43
C PRO A 462 -24.23 -21.50 -1.92
N ALA A 463 -25.55 -21.44 -1.83
CA ALA A 463 -26.28 -20.27 -1.33
C ALA A 463 -25.82 -19.84 0.08
N GLU A 464 -25.49 -20.82 0.93
CA GLU A 464 -24.92 -20.61 2.26
C GLU A 464 -23.55 -19.90 2.27
N SER A 465 -22.94 -19.62 1.12
CA SER A 465 -21.71 -18.82 1.02
C SER A 465 -21.95 -17.32 0.89
N VAL A 466 -23.15 -16.88 0.52
CA VAL A 466 -23.52 -15.45 0.44
C VAL A 466 -23.29 -14.78 1.80
N GLY A 467 -22.63 -13.61 1.80
CA GLY A 467 -22.24 -12.91 3.02
C GLY A 467 -20.88 -13.29 3.60
N LYS A 468 -20.23 -14.35 3.09
CA LYS A 468 -18.86 -14.69 3.49
C LYS A 468 -17.86 -13.82 2.70
N PRO A 469 -16.81 -13.29 3.36
CA PRO A 469 -15.75 -12.58 2.66
C PRO A 469 -14.98 -13.54 1.75
N ALA A 470 -14.35 -12.98 0.72
CA ALA A 470 -13.49 -13.69 -0.22
C ALA A 470 -12.21 -12.89 -0.45
N ASP A 471 -11.11 -13.59 -0.72
CA ASP A 471 -9.91 -13.00 -1.33
C ASP A 471 -10.04 -13.19 -2.86
N VAL A 472 -9.76 -12.14 -3.63
CA VAL A 472 -9.85 -12.17 -5.09
C VAL A 472 -8.56 -11.63 -5.67
N ARG A 473 -8.03 -12.33 -6.68
CA ARG A 473 -6.83 -11.91 -7.39
C ARG A 473 -7.08 -11.93 -8.88
N PHE A 474 -7.04 -10.75 -9.49
CA PHE A 474 -7.07 -10.59 -10.94
C PHE A 474 -5.71 -10.98 -11.52
N THR A 475 -5.70 -11.56 -12.72
CA THR A 475 -4.45 -11.93 -13.41
C THR A 475 -4.41 -11.31 -14.81
N GLU A 476 -3.36 -10.53 -15.09
CA GLU A 476 -3.18 -9.87 -16.39
C GLU A 476 -2.70 -10.85 -17.50
N ALA A 477 -2.13 -12.01 -17.14
CA ALA A 477 -1.54 -12.94 -18.11
C ALA A 477 -1.87 -14.43 -17.81
N PRO A 478 -2.71 -15.10 -18.63
CA PRO A 478 -3.03 -16.54 -18.47
C PRO A 478 -1.84 -17.50 -18.58
N LEU A 479 -0.73 -17.08 -19.21
CA LEU A 479 0.43 -17.92 -19.53
C LEU A 479 1.45 -18.09 -18.41
N LEU A 480 1.37 -17.32 -17.31
CA LEU A 480 2.38 -17.33 -16.23
C LEU A 480 1.88 -17.78 -14.85
N GLY A 481 0.56 -17.79 -14.60
CA GLY A 481 0.02 -18.15 -13.29
C GLY A 481 0.39 -19.57 -12.85
N ALA A 482 0.19 -20.56 -13.73
CA ALA A 482 0.46 -21.98 -13.43
C ALA A 482 1.95 -22.28 -13.18
N THR A 483 2.87 -21.55 -13.80
CA THR A 483 4.32 -21.70 -13.58
C THR A 483 4.79 -20.97 -12.32
N ALA A 484 4.18 -19.83 -11.98
CA ALA A 484 4.47 -19.11 -10.75
C ALA A 484 4.12 -19.92 -9.49
N GLU A 485 2.95 -20.59 -9.45
CA GLU A 485 2.56 -21.42 -8.30
C GLU A 485 3.51 -22.60 -8.06
N TRP A 486 3.95 -23.28 -9.13
CA TRP A 486 4.87 -24.42 -9.02
C TRP A 486 6.23 -24.00 -8.44
N ILE A 487 6.76 -22.84 -8.87
CA ILE A 487 8.01 -22.27 -8.34
C ILE A 487 7.84 -21.90 -6.86
N TRP A 488 6.71 -21.30 -6.47
CA TRP A 488 6.45 -20.92 -5.08
C TRP A 488 6.34 -22.14 -4.15
N GLN A 489 5.68 -23.22 -4.58
CA GLN A 489 5.63 -24.47 -3.81
C GLN A 489 7.01 -25.14 -3.71
N GLY A 490 7.79 -25.14 -4.81
CA GLY A 490 9.18 -25.63 -4.80
C GLY A 490 10.07 -24.89 -3.81
N MET A 491 9.93 -23.56 -3.71
CA MET A 491 10.72 -22.73 -2.79
C MET A 491 10.45 -23.07 -1.32
N ARG A 492 9.19 -23.41 -0.97
CA ARG A 492 8.82 -23.87 0.39
C ARG A 492 9.45 -25.21 0.77
N ALA A 493 9.59 -26.13 -0.19
CA ALA A 493 10.25 -27.42 0.05
C ALA A 493 11.76 -27.28 0.33
N VAL A 494 12.43 -26.32 -0.33
CA VAL A 494 13.87 -26.04 -0.11
C VAL A 494 14.12 -25.48 1.30
N GLY A 495 13.24 -24.62 1.83
CA GLY A 495 13.34 -24.11 3.20
C GLY A 495 13.40 -25.22 4.26
N GLN A 496 12.53 -26.23 4.13
CA GLN A 496 12.49 -27.40 5.01
C GLN A 496 13.67 -28.38 4.82
N PHE A 497 14.52 -28.16 3.82
CA PHE A 497 15.80 -28.87 3.65
C PHE A 497 16.94 -28.10 4.31
N GLY A 498 16.93 -26.75 4.20
CA GLY A 498 17.89 -25.86 4.84
C GLY A 498 17.94 -26.02 6.36
N GLU A 499 16.79 -26.03 7.05
CA GLU A 499 16.74 -26.23 8.51
C GLU A 499 17.28 -27.59 8.97
N ARG A 500 17.11 -28.64 8.15
CA ARG A 500 17.63 -29.99 8.44
C ARG A 500 19.14 -30.05 8.30
N VAL A 501 19.71 -29.43 7.27
CA VAL A 501 21.17 -29.34 7.10
C VAL A 501 21.79 -28.45 8.18
N TYR A 502 21.15 -27.32 8.52
CA TYR A 502 21.65 -26.42 9.56
C TYR A 502 21.73 -27.12 10.94
N ARG A 503 20.67 -27.83 11.35
CA ARG A 503 20.68 -28.61 12.60
C ARG A 503 21.75 -29.71 12.62
N ALA A 504 21.93 -30.42 11.50
CA ALA A 504 22.93 -31.48 11.41
C ALA A 504 24.36 -30.94 11.63
N VAL A 505 24.69 -29.78 11.07
CA VAL A 505 26.01 -29.15 11.27
C VAL A 505 26.19 -28.65 12.70
N THR A 506 25.20 -27.96 13.28
CA THR A 506 25.31 -27.46 14.66
C THR A 506 25.45 -28.58 15.70
N GLN A 507 25.01 -29.80 15.39
CA GLN A 507 25.03 -30.94 16.31
C GLN A 507 26.35 -31.75 16.26
N GLU A 508 27.19 -31.57 15.24
CA GLU A 508 28.54 -32.17 15.20
C GLU A 508 29.57 -31.39 16.03
N ASP A 509 29.42 -30.07 16.17
CA ASP A 509 30.36 -29.24 16.93
C ASP A 509 30.15 -29.36 18.45
N GLU A 510 28.91 -29.44 18.95
CA GLU A 510 28.64 -29.68 20.39
C GLU A 510 29.22 -31.01 20.90
N GLN A 511 29.39 -32.02 20.04
CA GLN A 511 30.01 -33.29 20.42
C GLN A 511 31.55 -33.28 20.43
N ARG A 512 32.20 -32.17 20.01
CA ARG A 512 33.66 -32.03 20.02
C ARG A 512 34.24 -31.29 21.23
N GLU A 513 33.42 -30.60 22.01
CA GLU A 513 33.86 -29.93 23.24
C GLU A 513 33.61 -30.76 24.53
N ALA A 514 33.12 -32.00 24.38
CA ALA A 514 32.71 -32.87 25.48
C ALA A 514 33.37 -34.27 25.46
N GLY A 515 34.58 -34.40 24.90
CA GLY A 515 35.34 -35.67 24.77
C GLY A 515 36.77 -35.57 25.28
#